data_AF-A0A650CPN1-F1
#
_entry.id   AF-A0A650CPN1-F1
#
_cell.length_a   1.000
_cell.length_b   1.000
_cell.length_c   1.000
_cell.angle_alpha   90.00
_cell.angle_beta   90.00
_cell.angle_gamma   90.00
#
_symmetry.space_group_name_H-M   'P 1'
#
loop_
_entity.id
_entity.type
_entity.pdbx_description
1 polymer ?
#
loop_
_entity_poly.entity_id
_entity_poly.type
_entity_poly.pdbx_seq_one_letter_code
_entity_poly.pdbx_strand_id
1 'polypeptide(L)'
;MKEWFEFGWNFERYLSLLQIITGWIILAYLVFHVIYVNRLAHGVTINDSFLMPLLVIFGVVLTFHISNGIRILLIEYGYLTPKGHINENWLRYKKHRNYEMIMMIILAISLIISFWVIYK
;
A
#
# COMPACT_ATOMS: atom_id res chain seq x y z
N MET A 1 6.37 -0.35 -24.87
CA MET A 1 7.68 -0.28 -24.16
C MET A 1 8.40 1.06 -24.33
N LYS A 2 8.35 1.73 -25.48
CA LYS A 2 8.91 3.10 -25.64
C LYS A 2 8.32 4.13 -24.66
N GLU A 3 7.00 4.09 -24.47
CA GLU A 3 6.31 4.94 -23.49
C GLU A 3 6.75 4.69 -22.03
N TRP A 4 7.34 3.52 -21.73
CA TRP A 4 7.85 3.21 -20.39
C TRP A 4 9.12 4.00 -20.05
N PHE A 5 9.92 4.32 -21.06
CA PHE A 5 11.21 4.99 -20.91
C PHE A 5 11.18 6.49 -21.28
N GLU A 6 10.30 6.92 -22.18
CA GLU A 6 10.28 8.32 -22.68
C GLU A 6 9.59 9.33 -21.71
N PHE A 7 8.79 8.85 -20.76
CA PHE A 7 8.20 9.66 -19.68
C PHE A 7 8.95 9.38 -18.38
N GLY A 8 10.03 10.13 -18.13
CA GLY A 8 10.92 9.95 -16.99
C GLY A 8 10.19 9.74 -15.66
N TRP A 9 10.73 8.84 -14.81
CA TRP A 9 10.38 8.65 -13.39
C TRP A 9 8.94 9.06 -13.02
N ASN A 10 7.95 8.44 -13.68
CA ASN A 10 6.56 8.75 -13.43
C ASN A 10 6.17 8.08 -12.10
N PHE A 11 6.29 8.80 -10.99
CA PHE A 11 6.00 8.37 -9.61
C PHE A 11 4.71 7.54 -9.51
N GLU A 12 3.74 7.91 -10.32
CA GLU A 12 2.42 7.30 -10.51
C GLU A 12 2.45 5.86 -11.01
N ARG A 13 3.35 5.56 -11.94
CA ARG A 13 3.55 4.18 -12.41
C ARG A 13 4.07 3.31 -11.28
N TYR A 14 4.93 3.85 -10.42
CA TYR A 14 5.39 3.14 -9.24
C TYR A 14 4.27 2.97 -8.22
N LEU A 15 3.45 3.99 -7.96
CA LEU A 15 2.28 3.87 -7.09
C LEU A 15 1.27 2.84 -7.62
N SER A 16 1.04 2.81 -8.93
CA SER A 16 0.16 1.82 -9.57
C SER A 16 0.74 0.41 -9.50
N LEU A 17 2.03 0.25 -9.82
CA LEU A 17 2.71 -1.04 -9.72
C LEU A 17 2.72 -1.55 -8.27
N LEU A 18 3.01 -0.68 -7.31
CA LEU A 18 2.96 -1.00 -5.89
C LEU A 18 1.53 -1.36 -5.45
N GLN A 19 0.48 -0.73 -5.97
CA GLN A 19 -0.91 -1.11 -5.67
C GLN A 19 -1.18 -2.56 -6.08
N ILE A 20 -0.73 -2.95 -7.27
CA ILE A 20 -0.88 -4.31 -7.79
C ILE A 20 -0.08 -5.30 -6.92
N ILE A 21 1.19 -5.02 -6.67
CA ILE A 21 2.08 -5.90 -5.89
C ILE A 21 1.55 -6.07 -4.46
N THR A 22 1.18 -4.98 -3.79
CA THR A 22 0.63 -5.03 -2.43
C THR A 22 -0.71 -5.77 -2.37
N GLY A 23 -1.54 -5.66 -3.41
CA GLY A 23 -2.77 -6.46 -3.53
C GLY A 23 -2.50 -7.97 -3.54
N TRP A 24 -1.49 -8.41 -4.31
CA TRP A 24 -1.07 -9.82 -4.32
C TRP A 24 -0.49 -10.28 -2.97
N ILE A 25 0.30 -9.44 -2.31
CA ILE A 25 0.82 -9.74 -0.96
C ILE A 25 -0.34 -9.90 0.03
N ILE A 26 -1.35 -9.03 -0.03
CA ILE A 26 -2.53 -9.10 0.85
C ILE A 26 -3.33 -10.37 0.59
N LEU A 27 -3.54 -10.72 -0.67
CA LEU A 27 -4.22 -11.97 -1.00
C LEU A 27 -3.46 -13.19 -0.45
N ALA A 28 -2.15 -13.25 -0.65
CA ALA A 28 -1.31 -14.33 -0.13
C ALA A 28 -1.37 -14.41 1.40
N TYR A 29 -1.31 -13.26 2.08
CA TYR A 29 -1.47 -13.18 3.53
C TYR A 29 -2.83 -13.70 3.98
N LEU A 30 -3.93 -13.33 3.32
CA LEU A 30 -5.27 -13.79 3.69
C LEU A 30 -5.41 -15.32 3.58
N VAL A 31 -4.90 -15.91 2.49
CA VAL A 31 -4.87 -17.37 2.32
C VAL A 31 -4.08 -18.03 3.44
N PHE A 32 -2.87 -17.53 3.73
CA PHE A 32 -2.05 -18.02 4.84
C PHE A 32 -2.77 -17.88 6.19
N HIS A 33 -3.38 -16.73 6.45
CA HIS A 33 -4.06 -16.42 7.71
C HIS A 33 -5.25 -17.36 7.97
N VAL A 34 -6.06 -17.63 6.94
CA VAL A 34 -7.18 -18.59 7.06
C VAL A 34 -6.67 -19.99 7.43
N ILE A 35 -5.61 -20.46 6.76
CA ILE A 35 -5.01 -21.77 7.06
C ILE A 35 -4.43 -21.78 8.48
N TYR A 36 -3.71 -20.72 8.86
CA TYR A 36 -3.09 -20.58 10.18
C TYR A 36 -4.13 -20.62 11.31
N VAL A 37 -5.17 -19.78 11.21
CA VAL A 37 -6.26 -19.73 12.20
C VAL A 37 -7.03 -21.05 12.24
N ASN A 38 -7.25 -21.70 11.09
CA ASN A 38 -7.87 -23.02 11.06
C ASN A 38 -7.07 -24.07 11.83
N ARG A 39 -5.74 -24.08 11.70
CA ARG A 39 -4.87 -25.01 12.46
C ARG A 39 -4.94 -24.77 13.96
N LEU A 40 -4.88 -23.50 14.39
CA LEU A 40 -5.02 -23.13 15.79
C LEU A 40 -6.38 -23.57 16.37
N ALA A 41 -7.46 -23.39 15.60
CA ALA A 41 -8.80 -23.81 16.02
C ALA A 41 -8.93 -25.33 16.24
N HIS A 42 -8.07 -26.13 15.60
CA HIS A 42 -8.00 -27.59 15.78
C HIS A 42 -6.93 -28.01 16.82
N GLY A 43 -6.45 -27.07 17.65
CA GLY A 43 -5.54 -27.36 18.75
C GLY A 43 -4.08 -27.61 18.34
N VAL A 44 -3.70 -27.29 17.10
CA VAL A 44 -2.30 -27.39 16.66
C VAL A 44 -1.50 -26.27 17.29
N THR A 45 -0.45 -26.59 18.04
CA THR A 45 0.51 -25.62 18.54
C THR A 45 1.51 -25.26 17.44
N ILE A 46 1.68 -23.96 17.18
CA ILE A 46 2.59 -23.44 16.15
C ILE A 46 3.54 -22.47 16.84
N ASN A 47 4.85 -22.59 16.58
CA ASN A 47 5.81 -21.55 16.98
C ASN A 47 5.66 -20.36 16.04
N ASP A 48 5.15 -19.25 16.55
CA ASP A 48 4.80 -18.04 15.81
C ASP A 48 5.76 -16.87 16.06
N SER A 49 6.91 -17.12 16.70
CA SER A 49 7.93 -16.10 16.98
C SER A 49 8.39 -15.34 15.72
N PHE A 50 8.42 -16.02 14.56
CA PHE A 50 8.76 -15.42 13.27
C PHE A 50 7.62 -14.61 12.63
N LEU A 51 6.37 -14.75 13.10
CA LEU A 51 5.22 -14.05 12.54
C LEU A 51 5.16 -12.59 12.96
N MET A 52 5.74 -12.22 14.12
CA MET A 52 5.69 -10.84 14.60
C MET A 52 6.34 -9.85 13.61
N PRO A 53 7.57 -10.06 13.11
CA PRO A 53 8.14 -9.20 12.06
C PRO A 53 7.33 -9.21 10.75
N LEU A 54 6.75 -10.36 10.37
CA LEU A 54 5.93 -10.48 9.16
C LEU A 54 4.63 -9.69 9.25
N LEU A 55 3.95 -9.72 10.40
CA LEU A 55 2.72 -8.96 10.66
C LEU A 55 2.99 -7.45 10.61
N VAL A 56 4.16 -7.04 11.09
CA VAL A 56 4.59 -5.66 11.07
C VAL A 56 4.84 -5.17 9.63
N ILE A 57 5.58 -5.94 8.83
CA ILE A 57 5.75 -5.64 7.39
C ILE A 57 4.40 -5.63 6.68
N PHE A 58 3.53 -6.58 7.01
CA PHE A 58 2.18 -6.66 6.47
C PHE A 58 1.35 -5.41 6.80
N GLY A 59 1.45 -4.87 8.02
CA GLY A 59 0.80 -3.63 8.42
C GLY A 59 1.19 -2.44 7.55
N VAL A 60 2.46 -2.31 7.18
CA VAL A 60 2.96 -1.28 6.26
C VAL A 60 2.39 -1.49 4.86
N VAL A 61 2.43 -2.72 4.35
CA VAL A 61 1.88 -3.10 3.04
C VAL A 61 0.39 -2.76 2.96
N LEU A 62 -0.37 -3.12 3.99
CA LEU A 62 -1.81 -2.86 4.07
C LEU A 62 -2.11 -1.35 4.13
N THR A 63 -1.34 -0.61 4.92
CA THR A 63 -1.47 0.85 5.04
C THR A 63 -1.23 1.53 3.69
N PHE A 64 -0.18 1.13 2.96
CA PHE A 64 0.04 1.60 1.59
C PHE A 64 -1.16 1.27 0.69
N HIS A 65 -1.58 0.00 0.66
CA HIS A 65 -2.61 -0.47 -0.28
C HIS A 65 -3.95 0.25 -0.09
N ILE A 66 -4.35 0.47 1.16
CA ILE A 66 -5.58 1.18 1.49
C ILE A 66 -5.47 2.66 1.13
N SER A 67 -4.41 3.33 1.58
CA SER A 67 -4.25 4.77 1.34
C SER A 67 -4.12 5.11 -0.14
N ASN A 68 -3.33 4.35 -0.89
CA ASN A 68 -3.21 4.53 -2.32
C ASN A 68 -4.47 4.08 -3.09
N GLY A 69 -5.20 3.07 -2.62
CA GLY A 69 -6.52 2.71 -3.14
C GLY A 69 -7.54 3.85 -2.99
N ILE A 70 -7.59 4.50 -1.82
CA ILE A 70 -8.43 5.69 -1.60
C ILE A 70 -8.01 6.83 -2.52
N ARG A 71 -6.70 7.05 -2.72
CA ARG A 71 -6.18 8.04 -3.67
C ARG A 71 -6.72 7.85 -5.08
N ILE A 72 -6.69 6.61 -5.57
CA ILE A 72 -7.21 6.25 -6.91
C ILE A 72 -8.71 6.57 -7.00
N LEU A 73 -9.50 6.16 -6.00
CA LEU A 73 -10.94 6.48 -5.97
C LEU A 73 -11.18 7.99 -5.99
N LEU A 74 -10.47 8.76 -5.17
CA LEU A 74 -10.63 10.21 -5.12
C LEU A 74 -10.20 10.91 -6.43
N ILE A 75 -9.26 10.33 -7.18
CA ILE A 75 -8.93 10.76 -8.55
C ILE A 75 -10.09 10.46 -9.50
N GLU A 76 -10.62 9.23 -9.50
CA GLU A 76 -11.73 8.81 -10.37
C GLU A 76 -13.01 9.65 -10.17
N TYR A 77 -13.32 10.00 -8.91
CA TYR A 77 -14.45 10.85 -8.59
C TYR A 77 -14.23 12.35 -8.87
N GLY A 78 -13.00 12.75 -9.21
CA GLY A 78 -12.68 14.12 -9.58
C GLY A 78 -12.29 15.03 -8.40
N TYR A 79 -12.07 14.47 -7.20
CA TYR A 79 -11.76 15.24 -5.99
C TYR A 79 -10.32 15.73 -5.94
N LEU A 80 -9.38 14.89 -6.40
CA LEU A 80 -7.95 15.21 -6.42
C LEU A 80 -7.49 15.81 -7.76
N THR A 81 -8.12 15.40 -8.86
CA THR A 81 -7.86 15.89 -10.21
C THR A 81 -9.18 16.08 -10.96
N PRO A 82 -9.41 17.17 -11.72
CA PRO A 82 -10.68 17.38 -12.41
C PRO A 82 -10.99 16.30 -13.47
N LYS A 83 -12.26 15.91 -13.60
CA LYS A 83 -12.71 14.95 -14.62
C LYS A 83 -12.39 15.46 -16.03
N GLY A 84 -11.83 14.61 -16.88
CA GLY A 84 -11.48 14.95 -18.27
C GLY A 84 -10.04 15.47 -18.48
N HIS A 85 -9.27 15.71 -17.41
CA HIS A 85 -7.87 16.14 -17.51
C HIS A 85 -6.88 14.96 -17.35
N ILE A 86 -7.26 13.76 -17.81
CA ILE A 86 -6.47 12.52 -17.67
C ILE A 86 -5.14 12.60 -18.43
N ASN A 87 -5.08 13.41 -19.49
CA ASN A 87 -3.87 13.62 -20.31
C ASN A 87 -3.00 14.79 -19.82
N GLU A 88 -3.43 15.53 -18.80
CA GLU A 88 -2.61 16.60 -18.23
C GLU A 88 -1.63 16.04 -17.20
N ASN A 89 -0.54 16.78 -16.99
CA ASN A 89 0.46 16.44 -15.99
C ASN A 89 -0.14 16.71 -14.58
N TRP A 90 -0.93 15.76 -14.09
CA TRP A 90 -1.64 15.73 -12.80
C TRP A 90 -0.81 16.08 -11.57
N LEU A 91 0.52 15.90 -11.64
CA LEU A 91 1.48 16.37 -10.65
C LEU A 91 1.37 17.89 -10.38
N ARG A 92 0.69 18.65 -11.24
CA ARG A 92 0.42 20.08 -11.04
C ARG A 92 -0.74 20.37 -10.07
N TYR A 93 -1.61 19.42 -9.75
CA TYR A 93 -2.74 19.69 -8.85
C TYR A 93 -2.31 19.65 -7.38
N LYS A 94 -2.44 20.80 -6.70
CA LYS A 94 -2.07 20.97 -5.28
C LYS A 94 -2.76 19.94 -4.36
N LYS A 95 -4.03 19.63 -4.63
CA LYS A 95 -4.81 18.66 -3.83
C LYS A 95 -4.22 17.25 -3.90
N HIS A 96 -3.89 16.81 -5.10
CA HIS A 96 -3.24 15.52 -5.36
C HIS A 96 -1.88 15.42 -4.67
N ARG A 97 -0.98 16.40 -4.86
CA ARG A 97 0.33 16.44 -4.16
C ARG A 97 0.21 16.43 -2.64
N ASN A 98 -0.74 17.20 -2.09
CA ASN A 98 -0.98 17.23 -0.65
C ASN A 98 -1.41 15.85 -0.14
N TYR A 99 -2.28 15.16 -0.88
CA TYR A 99 -2.70 13.81 -0.54
C TYR A 99 -1.50 12.85 -0.54
N GLU A 100 -0.65 12.90 -1.57
CA GLU A 100 0.55 12.07 -1.65
C GLU A 100 1.51 12.32 -0.48
N MET A 101 1.73 13.59 -0.10
CA MET A 101 2.52 13.91 1.08
C MET A 101 1.93 13.31 2.36
N ILE A 102 0.62 13.46 2.57
CA ILE A 102 -0.08 12.88 3.72
C ILE A 102 0.09 11.36 3.74
N MET A 103 -0.11 10.71 2.59
CA MET A 103 0.08 9.27 2.43
C MET A 103 1.51 8.85 2.81
N MET A 104 2.53 9.56 2.32
CA MET A 104 3.93 9.29 2.65
C MET A 104 4.24 9.48 4.15
N ILE A 105 3.63 10.48 4.79
CA ILE A 105 3.76 10.70 6.23
C ILE A 105 3.12 9.53 7.00
N ILE A 106 1.91 9.11 6.61
CA ILE A 106 1.22 7.97 7.24
C ILE A 106 2.06 6.69 7.10
N LEU A 107 2.65 6.46 5.92
CA LEU A 107 3.56 5.34 5.68
C LEU A 107 4.81 5.39 6.56
N ALA A 108 5.45 6.56 6.67
CA ALA A 108 6.61 6.74 7.54
C ALA A 108 6.27 6.51 9.02
N ILE A 109 5.13 7.03 9.49
CA ILE A 109 4.65 6.80 10.85
C ILE A 109 4.36 5.30 11.07
N SER A 110 3.69 4.65 10.13
CA SER A 110 3.43 3.21 10.18
C SER A 110 4.73 2.42 10.30
N LEU A 111 5.76 2.78 9.53
CA LEU A 111 7.09 2.15 9.59
C LEU A 111 7.79 2.37 10.94
N ILE A 112 7.70 3.57 11.52
CA ILE A 112 8.31 3.87 12.83
C ILE A 112 7.63 3.08 13.95
N ILE A 113 6.29 3.07 13.98
CA ILE A 113 5.51 2.30 14.96
C ILE A 113 5.85 0.81 14.81
N SER A 114 5.88 0.33 13.56
CA SER A 114 6.26 -1.02 13.18
C SER A 114 7.64 -1.42 13.74
N PHE A 115 8.66 -0.61 13.49
CA PHE A 115 10.02 -0.83 13.99
C PHE A 115 10.04 -0.85 15.53
N TRP A 116 9.39 0.13 16.16
CA TRP A 116 9.33 0.21 17.63
C TRP A 116 8.69 -1.03 18.27
N VAL A 117 7.65 -1.61 17.65
CA VAL A 117 7.01 -2.84 18.14
C VAL A 117 7.93 -4.06 18.08
N ILE A 118 8.81 -4.16 17.07
CA ILE A 118 9.72 -5.31 16.91
C ILE A 118 10.87 -5.28 17.92
N TYR A 119 11.43 -4.09 18.21
CA TYR A 119 12.68 -3.93 18.96
C TYR A 119 12.48 -3.50 20.43
N LYS A 120 11.25 -3.60 20.94
CA LYS A 120 10.94 -3.41 22.36
C LYS A 120 11.13 -4.70 23.14
#